data_AF-A0A9X6NGB8-F1
#
_entry.id   AF-A0A9X6NGB8-F1
#
_cell.length_a   1.000
_cell.length_b   1.000
_cell.length_c   1.000
_cell.angle_alpha   90.00
_cell.angle_beta   90.00
_cell.angle_gamma   90.00
#
_symmetry.space_group_name_H-M   'P 1'
#
loop_
_entity.id
_entity.type
_entity.pdbx_description
1 polymer ?
#
loop_
_entity_poly.entity_id
_entity_poly.type
_entity_poly.pdbx_seq_one_letter_code
_entity_poly.pdbx_strand_id
1 'polypeptide(L)'
;MGTPQAVDAIGGETLPPLIPYHELEAKRGARIGTGAFGEVFKIEFMTKTCAVKVFKGAMKEGDKWPIEIRLLWKARSEFVVNVEGISRSPFGDIWMVMGLAEGKSLDEYLHNKQLEARTLPSNESYKWENVIHWLIQCCEGVAYLHRLYIIHRDLKPANILLFQSVEKDGPRWKCRLGDLGVSTDKARDTSRTVNQGTSKYMAPEVMDFDGVETGMPELGPDEKRCSIPAPAPLTTEKSKITHSTSLVS
;
A
#
# COMPACT_ATOMS: atom_id res chain seq x y z
N MET A 1 -22.64 -26.50 -4.43
CA MET A 1 -21.72 -25.35 -4.52
C MET A 1 -22.27 -24.25 -3.66
N GLY A 2 -21.85 -24.18 -2.39
CA GLY A 2 -22.27 -23.11 -1.48
C GLY A 2 -21.34 -21.92 -1.65
N THR A 3 -21.89 -20.74 -1.91
CA THR A 3 -21.17 -19.47 -1.76
C THR A 3 -20.66 -19.35 -0.31
N PRO A 4 -19.40 -18.97 -0.06
CA PRO A 4 -18.95 -18.68 1.30
C PRO A 4 -19.81 -17.55 1.87
N GLN A 5 -20.54 -17.84 2.96
CA GLN A 5 -21.33 -16.84 3.66
C GLN A 5 -20.39 -15.80 4.26
N ALA A 6 -20.51 -14.56 3.80
CA ALA A 6 -19.93 -13.41 4.46
C ALA A 6 -20.80 -13.07 5.67
N VAL A 7 -20.39 -13.48 6.87
CA VAL A 7 -20.98 -12.97 8.11
C VAL A 7 -19.88 -12.80 9.16
N ASP A 8 -19.62 -11.53 9.49
CA ASP A 8 -19.30 -11.00 10.83
C ASP A 8 -19.00 -9.50 10.68
N ALA A 9 -20.05 -8.73 10.38
CA ALA A 9 -19.97 -7.28 10.31
C ALA A 9 -20.00 -6.70 11.72
N ILE A 10 -18.83 -6.42 12.32
CA ILE A 10 -18.75 -5.53 13.48
C ILE A 10 -18.57 -4.10 12.96
N GLY A 11 -19.63 -3.30 13.00
CA GLY A 11 -19.59 -1.88 12.65
C GLY A 11 -19.94 -1.52 11.19
N GLY A 12 -20.66 -2.39 10.47
CA GLY A 12 -21.17 -2.08 9.12
C GLY A 12 -20.16 -2.20 7.99
N GLU A 13 -18.94 -2.66 8.26
CA GLU A 13 -17.95 -2.98 7.23
C GLU A 13 -18.00 -4.44 6.84
N THR A 14 -17.90 -4.70 5.54
CA THR A 14 -17.72 -6.05 5.03
C THR A 14 -16.30 -6.51 5.32
N LEU A 15 -16.15 -7.77 5.72
CA LEU A 15 -14.86 -8.45 5.83
C LEU A 15 -14.60 -9.30 4.59
N PRO A 16 -13.33 -9.69 4.34
CA PRO A 16 -13.02 -10.71 3.35
C PRO A 16 -13.76 -12.02 3.66
N PRO A 17 -14.01 -12.87 2.63
CA PRO A 17 -14.59 -14.19 2.84
C PRO A 17 -13.81 -15.02 3.85
N LEU A 18 -14.52 -15.65 4.78
CA LEU A 18 -13.93 -16.60 5.72
C LEU A 18 -13.75 -17.95 5.02
N ILE A 19 -12.50 -18.40 4.94
CA ILE A 19 -12.10 -19.66 4.33
C ILE A 19 -11.86 -20.68 5.46
N PRO A 20 -12.37 -21.92 5.36
CA PRO A 20 -12.10 -22.94 6.35
C PRO A 20 -10.61 -23.22 6.49
N TYR A 21 -10.10 -23.21 7.72
CA TYR A 21 -8.65 -23.31 8.00
C TYR A 21 -7.99 -24.55 7.37
N HIS A 22 -8.67 -25.70 7.46
CA HIS A 22 -8.15 -26.96 6.92
C HIS A 22 -7.93 -26.92 5.40
N GLU A 23 -8.70 -26.11 4.66
CA GLU A 23 -8.51 -25.94 3.22
C GLU A 23 -7.22 -25.16 2.90
N LEU A 24 -6.86 -24.20 3.76
CA LEU A 24 -5.63 -23.43 3.60
C LEU A 24 -4.42 -24.23 4.08
N GLU A 25 -4.53 -24.88 5.23
CA GLU A 25 -3.45 -25.66 5.83
C GLU A 25 -3.00 -26.80 4.91
N ALA A 26 -3.96 -27.54 4.32
CA ALA A 26 -3.67 -28.65 3.41
C ALA A 26 -2.90 -28.23 2.14
N LYS A 27 -2.95 -26.95 1.77
CA LYS A 27 -2.32 -26.40 0.55
C LYS A 27 -1.13 -25.51 0.84
N ARG A 28 -0.71 -25.40 2.11
CA ARG A 28 0.43 -24.57 2.51
C ARG A 28 1.72 -25.13 1.93
N GLY A 29 2.39 -24.31 1.13
CA GLY A 29 3.69 -24.59 0.55
C GLY A 29 4.84 -24.02 1.38
N ALA A 30 5.96 -23.75 0.70
CA ALA A 30 7.17 -23.23 1.32
C ALA A 30 6.95 -21.85 1.95
N ARG A 31 7.71 -21.58 3.04
CA ARG A 31 7.81 -20.23 3.62
C ARG A 31 8.57 -19.33 2.66
N ILE A 32 7.98 -18.19 2.30
CA ILE A 32 8.55 -17.24 1.34
C ILE A 32 9.04 -15.94 1.99
N GLY A 33 8.64 -15.67 3.24
CA GLY A 33 9.09 -14.50 3.98
C GLY A 33 8.94 -14.65 5.48
N THR A 34 9.79 -13.94 6.20
CA THR A 34 9.78 -13.79 7.67
C THR A 34 10.09 -12.33 7.97
N GLY A 35 9.21 -11.65 8.69
CA GLY A 35 9.40 -10.25 9.05
C GLY A 35 8.72 -9.87 10.36
N ALA A 36 8.78 -8.58 10.71
CA ALA A 36 8.14 -8.02 11.91
C ALA A 36 6.63 -8.27 11.97
N PHE A 37 6.00 -8.53 10.82
CA PHE A 37 4.56 -8.68 10.65
C PHE A 37 4.09 -10.15 10.57
N GLY A 38 4.97 -11.12 10.86
CA GLY A 38 4.64 -12.54 10.87
C GLY A 38 5.34 -13.36 9.78
N GLU A 39 4.85 -14.59 9.58
CA GLU A 39 5.37 -15.53 8.58
C GLU A 39 4.50 -15.50 7.33
N VAL A 40 5.14 -15.55 6.16
CA VAL A 40 4.43 -15.60 4.87
C VAL A 40 4.75 -16.91 4.16
N PHE A 41 3.73 -17.64 3.74
CA PHE A 41 3.85 -18.90 3.03
C PHE A 41 3.25 -18.80 1.63
N LYS A 42 3.81 -19.53 0.67
CA LYS A 42 3.18 -19.76 -0.63
C LYS A 42 2.00 -20.72 -0.44
N ILE A 43 0.91 -20.52 -1.15
CA ILE A 43 -0.27 -21.39 -1.10
C ILE A 43 -0.92 -21.49 -2.48
N GLU A 44 -1.50 -22.65 -2.80
CA GLU A 44 -2.39 -22.79 -3.96
C GLU A 44 -3.84 -22.59 -3.52
N PHE A 45 -4.49 -21.52 -3.97
CA PHE A 45 -5.87 -21.18 -3.60
C PHE A 45 -6.69 -20.90 -4.87
N MET A 46 -7.84 -21.58 -5.02
CA MET A 46 -8.71 -21.47 -6.22
C MET A 46 -7.93 -21.53 -7.54
N THR A 47 -7.06 -22.55 -7.69
CA THR A 47 -6.17 -22.77 -8.86
C THR A 47 -5.20 -21.62 -9.17
N LYS A 48 -5.00 -20.69 -8.23
CA LYS A 48 -4.03 -19.62 -8.31
C LYS A 48 -2.98 -19.79 -7.23
N THR A 49 -1.76 -19.43 -7.59
CA THR A 49 -0.69 -19.29 -6.62
C THR A 49 -0.85 -17.98 -5.85
N CYS A 50 -1.00 -18.07 -4.54
CA CYS A 50 -1.20 -16.96 -3.61
C CYS A 50 -0.12 -16.96 -2.52
N ALA A 51 -0.11 -15.90 -1.72
CA ALA A 51 0.62 -15.81 -0.47
C ALA A 51 -0.37 -15.83 0.71
N VAL A 52 0.03 -16.42 1.82
CA VAL A 52 -0.71 -16.33 3.08
C VAL A 52 0.18 -15.76 4.17
N LYS A 53 -0.23 -14.62 4.74
CA LYS A 53 0.43 -13.99 5.89
C LYS A 53 -0.25 -14.49 7.16
N VAL A 54 0.57 -14.97 8.10
CA VAL A 54 0.12 -15.54 9.37
C VAL A 54 0.42 -14.55 10.49
N PHE A 55 -0.64 -14.01 11.10
CA PHE A 55 -0.55 -13.21 12.31
C PHE A 55 -0.65 -14.16 13.51
N LYS A 56 0.49 -14.32 14.20
CA LYS A 56 0.56 -15.15 15.41
C LYS A 56 -0.01 -14.40 16.60
N GLY A 57 -0.77 -15.10 17.42
CA GLY A 57 -1.33 -14.55 18.64
C GLY A 57 -2.76 -15.03 18.79
N ALA A 58 -3.02 -15.75 19.88
CA ALA A 58 -4.22 -16.51 20.15
C ALA A 58 -5.47 -15.63 20.24
N MET A 59 -5.96 -15.15 19.10
CA MET A 59 -7.21 -14.40 19.04
C MET A 59 -8.30 -15.25 19.66
N LYS A 60 -9.04 -14.64 20.58
CA LYS A 60 -10.24 -15.18 21.19
C LYS A 60 -11.45 -14.77 20.37
N GLU A 61 -12.53 -15.50 20.56
CA GLU A 61 -13.81 -15.14 19.96
C GLU A 61 -14.22 -13.74 20.42
N GLY A 62 -14.55 -12.85 19.48
CA GLY A 62 -14.82 -11.44 19.75
C GLY A 62 -13.62 -10.49 19.61
N ASP A 63 -12.39 -11.00 19.45
CA ASP A 63 -11.24 -10.14 19.15
C ASP A 63 -11.41 -9.47 17.78
N LYS A 64 -10.98 -8.20 17.69
CA LYS A 64 -11.07 -7.42 16.45
C LYS A 64 -10.00 -7.85 15.47
N TRP A 65 -10.39 -8.23 14.25
CA TRP A 65 -9.47 -8.49 13.14
C TRP A 65 -8.40 -7.39 12.99
N PRO A 66 -7.15 -7.75 12.62
CA PRO A 66 -6.09 -6.80 12.36
C PRO A 66 -6.55 -5.66 11.46
N ILE A 67 -6.17 -4.44 11.82
CA ILE A 67 -6.51 -3.25 11.04
C ILE A 67 -6.05 -3.37 9.58
N GLU A 68 -4.91 -4.03 9.35
CA GLU A 68 -4.35 -4.30 8.02
C GLU A 68 -5.36 -5.04 7.11
N ILE A 69 -6.02 -6.09 7.61
CA ILE A 69 -7.01 -6.87 6.85
C ILE A 69 -8.15 -5.96 6.40
N ARG A 70 -8.66 -5.14 7.33
CA ARG A 70 -9.79 -4.24 7.07
C ARG A 70 -9.43 -3.16 6.06
N LEU A 71 -8.26 -2.55 6.21
CA LEU A 71 -7.81 -1.49 5.30
C LEU A 71 -7.49 -2.02 3.91
N LEU A 72 -6.83 -3.17 3.78
CA LEU A 72 -6.58 -3.78 2.47
C LEU A 72 -7.87 -4.23 1.78
N TRP A 73 -8.83 -4.76 2.55
CA TRP A 73 -10.15 -5.13 2.03
C TRP A 73 -10.96 -3.91 1.57
N LYS A 74 -10.88 -2.78 2.28
CA LYS A 74 -11.49 -1.51 1.86
C LYS A 74 -10.78 -0.93 0.63
N ALA A 75 -9.46 -1.08 0.53
CA ALA A 75 -8.62 -0.47 -0.49
C ALA A 75 -8.33 -1.36 -1.71
N ARG A 76 -9.29 -2.14 -2.18
CA ARG A 76 -9.08 -3.02 -3.35
C ARG A 76 -8.87 -2.20 -4.62
N SER A 77 -7.72 -2.38 -5.26
CA SER A 77 -7.36 -1.72 -6.54
C SER A 77 -6.23 -2.46 -7.24
N GLU A 78 -5.83 -2.00 -8.42
CA GLU A 78 -4.62 -2.54 -9.07
C GLU A 78 -3.31 -2.08 -8.43
N PHE A 79 -3.35 -1.04 -7.57
CA PHE A 79 -2.20 -0.40 -6.94
C PHE A 79 -1.99 -0.79 -5.47
N VAL A 80 -2.90 -1.59 -4.89
CA VAL A 80 -2.84 -2.05 -3.50
C VAL A 80 -2.97 -3.57 -3.48
N VAL A 81 -2.26 -4.23 -2.56
CA VAL A 81 -2.33 -5.69 -2.42
C VAL A 81 -3.75 -6.11 -2.07
N ASN A 82 -4.33 -6.99 -2.90
CA ASN A 82 -5.69 -7.48 -2.71
C ASN A 82 -5.70 -8.68 -1.76
N VAL A 83 -6.61 -8.64 -0.80
CA VAL A 83 -6.95 -9.77 0.06
C VAL A 83 -8.05 -10.59 -0.61
N GLU A 84 -7.83 -11.88 -0.75
CA GLU A 84 -8.77 -12.82 -1.36
C GLU A 84 -9.65 -13.51 -0.32
N GLY A 85 -9.16 -13.64 0.91
CA GLY A 85 -9.92 -14.19 2.02
C GLY A 85 -9.09 -14.27 3.29
N ILE A 86 -9.76 -14.66 4.36
CA ILE A 86 -9.17 -14.79 5.69
C ILE A 86 -9.54 -16.13 6.31
N SER A 87 -8.75 -16.59 7.26
CA SER A 87 -9.05 -17.78 8.05
C SER A 87 -8.54 -17.62 9.46
N ARG A 88 -9.12 -18.40 10.37
CA ARG A 88 -8.72 -18.47 11.77
C ARG A 88 -8.32 -19.89 12.09
N SER A 89 -7.10 -20.06 12.59
CA SER A 89 -6.63 -21.38 13.02
C SER A 89 -7.31 -21.79 14.33
N PRO A 90 -7.44 -23.10 14.61
CA PRO A 90 -7.87 -23.59 15.91
C PRO A 90 -7.00 -23.11 17.09
N PHE A 91 -5.78 -22.66 16.80
CA PHE A 91 -4.82 -22.14 17.79
C PHE A 91 -4.92 -20.63 17.97
N GLY A 92 -5.83 -19.97 17.26
CA GLY A 92 -6.10 -18.53 17.35
C GLY A 92 -5.25 -17.67 16.41
N ASP A 93 -4.43 -18.25 15.55
CA ASP A 93 -3.71 -17.50 14.51
C ASP A 93 -4.66 -17.02 13.41
N ILE A 94 -4.33 -15.90 12.80
CA ILE A 94 -5.07 -15.37 11.64
C ILE A 94 -4.27 -15.56 10.38
N TRP A 95 -4.93 -16.06 9.35
CA TRP A 95 -4.36 -16.29 8.04
C TRP A 95 -5.02 -15.34 7.05
N MET A 96 -4.24 -14.49 6.40
CA MET A 96 -4.70 -13.57 5.37
C MET A 96 -4.17 -14.02 4.01
N VAL A 97 -5.07 -14.45 3.14
CA VAL A 97 -4.76 -14.87 1.77
C VAL A 97 -4.71 -13.64 0.87
N MET A 98 -3.61 -13.48 0.15
CA MET A 98 -3.38 -12.36 -0.77
C MET A 98 -2.73 -12.84 -2.07
N GLY A 99 -2.75 -12.00 -3.10
CA GLY A 99 -1.99 -12.28 -4.32
C GLY A 99 -0.49 -12.48 -4.03
N LEU A 100 0.15 -13.45 -4.70
CA LEU A 100 1.59 -13.65 -4.58
C LEU A 100 2.34 -12.57 -5.38
N ALA A 101 3.25 -11.84 -4.73
CA ALA A 101 4.19 -10.96 -5.40
C ALA A 101 5.39 -11.77 -5.92
N GLU A 102 5.39 -12.16 -7.18
CA GLU A 102 6.44 -13.03 -7.74
C GLU A 102 7.80 -12.32 -7.81
N GLY A 103 7.79 -11.00 -7.96
CA GLY A 103 8.98 -10.15 -7.93
C GLY A 103 9.40 -9.73 -6.52
N LYS A 104 8.71 -10.25 -5.49
CA LYS A 104 8.91 -9.89 -4.08
C LYS A 104 8.76 -8.39 -3.80
N SER A 105 9.46 -7.87 -2.79
CA SER A 105 9.50 -6.44 -2.48
C SER A 105 10.47 -5.69 -3.39
N LEU A 106 10.21 -4.40 -3.61
CA LEU A 106 11.12 -3.51 -4.34
C LEU A 106 12.47 -3.39 -3.63
N ASP A 107 12.50 -3.44 -2.29
CA ASP A 107 13.74 -3.48 -1.52
C ASP A 107 14.59 -4.70 -1.89
N GLU A 108 14.01 -5.90 -1.87
CA GLU A 108 14.70 -7.12 -2.27
C GLU A 108 15.10 -7.10 -3.74
N TYR A 109 14.24 -6.54 -4.61
CA TYR A 109 14.55 -6.41 -6.03
C TYR A 109 15.79 -5.53 -6.27
N LEU A 110 15.87 -4.38 -5.58
CA LEU A 110 16.97 -3.43 -5.74
C LEU A 110 18.30 -3.91 -5.13
N HIS A 111 18.27 -4.77 -4.12
CA HIS A 111 19.48 -5.22 -3.42
C HIS A 111 19.94 -6.63 -3.82
N ASN A 112 19.15 -7.38 -4.58
CA ASN A 112 19.49 -8.75 -4.96
C ASN A 112 20.11 -8.84 -6.37
N LYS A 113 21.45 -8.90 -6.41
CA LYS A 113 22.25 -9.10 -7.63
C LYS A 113 21.91 -10.37 -8.44
N GLN A 114 21.24 -11.38 -7.84
CA GLN A 114 20.80 -12.59 -8.54
C GLN A 114 19.43 -12.44 -9.21
N LEU A 115 18.56 -11.53 -8.74
CA LEU A 115 17.30 -11.23 -9.42
C LEU A 115 17.54 -10.37 -10.67
N GLU A 116 18.51 -9.45 -10.63
CA GLU A 116 19.02 -8.75 -11.83
C GLU A 116 19.36 -9.71 -12.97
N ALA A 117 20.02 -10.84 -12.67
CA ALA A 117 20.47 -11.80 -13.67
C ALA A 117 19.38 -12.77 -14.19
N ARG A 118 18.29 -12.97 -13.43
CA ARG A 118 17.22 -13.92 -13.76
C ARG A 118 15.97 -13.28 -14.36
N THR A 119 15.80 -11.99 -14.15
CA THR A 119 14.52 -11.33 -14.44
C THR A 119 14.53 -10.56 -15.77
N LEU A 120 15.69 -10.24 -16.35
CA LEU A 120 15.78 -9.55 -17.64
C LEU A 120 17.04 -9.98 -18.43
N PRO A 121 17.01 -9.95 -19.78
CA PRO A 121 18.19 -10.12 -20.62
C PRO A 121 19.28 -9.12 -20.23
N SER A 122 20.53 -9.58 -20.28
CA SER A 122 21.77 -8.94 -19.80
C SER A 122 22.15 -7.58 -20.42
N ASN A 123 21.21 -6.87 -21.06
CA ASN A 123 21.42 -5.55 -21.67
C ASN A 123 20.35 -4.50 -21.27
N GLU A 124 19.43 -4.81 -20.35
CA GLU A 124 18.36 -3.89 -19.90
C GLU A 124 18.28 -3.71 -18.37
N SER A 125 19.38 -4.00 -17.68
CA SER A 125 19.47 -3.87 -16.22
C SER A 125 19.52 -2.38 -15.83
N TYR A 126 18.48 -1.87 -15.18
CA TYR A 126 18.24 -0.45 -14.80
C TYR A 126 17.89 0.53 -15.92
N LYS A 127 16.87 0.21 -16.69
CA LYS A 127 16.15 1.25 -17.42
C LYS A 127 15.40 2.16 -16.43
N TRP A 128 15.76 3.44 -16.39
CA TRP A 128 15.10 4.50 -15.62
C TRP A 128 13.58 4.50 -15.86
N GLU A 129 13.17 4.00 -17.02
CA GLU A 129 11.81 3.72 -17.43
C GLU A 129 11.05 2.78 -16.48
N ASN A 130 11.70 1.75 -15.91
CA ASN A 130 11.09 0.88 -14.90
C ASN A 130 10.92 1.59 -13.56
N VAL A 131 11.92 2.38 -13.16
CA VAL A 131 11.86 3.18 -11.93
C VAL A 131 10.74 4.21 -12.03
N ILE A 132 10.68 4.97 -13.12
CA ILE A 132 9.60 5.92 -13.40
C ILE A 132 8.25 5.20 -13.41
N HIS A 133 8.16 4.03 -14.03
CA HIS A 133 6.92 3.27 -14.09
C HIS A 133 6.41 2.83 -12.71
N TRP A 134 7.29 2.36 -11.83
CA TRP A 134 6.92 2.01 -10.46
C TRP A 134 6.63 3.25 -9.60
N LEU A 135 7.36 4.34 -9.79
CA LEU A 135 7.09 5.61 -9.09
C LEU A 135 5.70 6.15 -9.43
N ILE A 136 5.32 6.15 -10.71
CA ILE A 136 3.98 6.57 -11.15
C ILE A 136 2.91 5.71 -10.47
N GLN A 137 3.03 4.38 -10.53
CA GLN A 137 2.09 3.47 -9.88
C GLN A 137 2.04 3.64 -8.35
N CYS A 138 3.17 3.89 -7.70
CA CYS A 138 3.21 4.20 -6.26
C CYS A 138 2.45 5.48 -5.96
N CYS A 139 2.65 6.54 -6.75
CA CYS A 139 1.92 7.80 -6.60
C CYS A 139 0.42 7.60 -6.83
N GLU A 140 0.02 6.81 -7.84
CA GLU A 140 -1.38 6.48 -8.10
C GLU A 140 -2.01 5.67 -6.95
N GLY A 141 -1.27 4.71 -6.39
CA GLY A 141 -1.68 3.94 -5.22
C GLY A 141 -1.85 4.82 -3.98
N VAL A 142 -0.92 5.72 -3.71
CA VAL A 142 -1.02 6.67 -2.58
C VAL A 142 -2.21 7.61 -2.78
N ALA A 143 -2.36 8.18 -3.98
CA ALA A 143 -3.51 9.02 -4.29
C ALA A 143 -4.84 8.27 -4.14
N TYR A 144 -4.88 6.99 -4.51
CA TYR A 144 -6.04 6.13 -4.30
C TYR A 144 -6.34 5.92 -2.81
N LEU A 145 -5.35 5.57 -2.00
CA LEU A 145 -5.52 5.44 -0.55
C LEU A 145 -6.03 6.74 0.08
N HIS A 146 -5.48 7.89 -0.33
CA HIS A 146 -5.91 9.19 0.17
C HIS A 146 -7.37 9.51 -0.17
N ARG A 147 -7.86 9.14 -1.36
CA ARG A 147 -9.29 9.27 -1.71
C ARG A 147 -10.21 8.44 -0.80
N LEU A 148 -9.69 7.37 -0.21
CA LEU A 148 -10.39 6.53 0.77
C LEU A 148 -10.17 6.98 2.22
N TYR A 149 -9.50 8.14 2.43
CA TYR A 149 -9.08 8.67 3.73
C TYR A 149 -8.10 7.76 4.49
N ILE A 150 -7.38 6.88 3.76
CA ILE A 150 -6.37 5.98 4.32
C ILE A 150 -4.99 6.62 4.13
N ILE A 151 -4.22 6.74 5.21
CA ILE A 151 -2.81 7.16 5.13
C ILE A 151 -1.93 5.95 5.44
N HIS A 152 -1.01 5.64 4.51
CA HIS A 152 -0.15 4.46 4.62
C HIS A 152 0.78 4.51 5.85
N ARG A 153 1.41 5.66 6.12
CA ARG A 153 2.34 5.94 7.23
C ARG A 153 3.66 5.14 7.29
N ASP A 154 3.86 4.15 6.42
CA ASP A 154 5.12 3.38 6.35
C ASP A 154 5.48 3.03 4.90
N LEU A 155 5.49 4.06 4.05
CA LEU A 155 5.86 3.90 2.65
C LEU A 155 7.39 3.76 2.54
N LYS A 156 7.83 2.56 2.18
CA LYS A 156 9.24 2.20 1.97
C LYS A 156 9.36 1.10 0.91
N PRO A 157 10.53 0.91 0.26
CA PRO A 157 10.70 -0.13 -0.76
C PRO A 157 10.31 -1.54 -0.31
N ALA A 158 10.44 -1.86 0.98
CA ALA A 158 10.05 -3.16 1.53
C ALA A 158 8.52 -3.39 1.52
N ASN A 159 7.72 -2.32 1.47
CA ASN A 159 6.25 -2.35 1.45
C ASN A 159 5.67 -2.13 0.04
N ILE A 160 6.54 -2.03 -0.98
CA ILE A 160 6.15 -1.97 -2.38
C ILE A 160 6.43 -3.34 -2.98
N LEU A 161 5.38 -4.06 -3.39
CA LEU A 161 5.47 -5.44 -3.88
C LEU A 161 5.30 -5.50 -5.40
N LEU A 162 6.10 -6.35 -6.06
CA LEU A 162 6.15 -6.50 -7.51
C LEU A 162 5.37 -7.74 -7.97
N PHE A 163 4.41 -7.51 -8.86
CA PHE A 163 3.52 -8.51 -9.43
C PHE A 163 3.74 -8.63 -10.92
N GLN A 164 3.71 -9.85 -11.44
CA GLN A 164 3.82 -10.08 -12.86
C GLN A 164 2.54 -9.59 -13.57
N SER A 165 2.71 -8.82 -14.63
CA SER A 165 1.63 -8.32 -15.48
C SER A 165 1.98 -8.51 -16.95
N VAL A 166 0.96 -8.65 -17.79
CA VAL A 166 1.13 -8.66 -19.25
C VAL A 166 0.53 -7.35 -19.76
N GLU A 167 1.41 -6.45 -20.19
CA GLU A 167 1.03 -5.16 -20.77
C GLU A 167 1.09 -5.23 -22.30
N LYS A 168 0.69 -4.13 -22.96
CA LYS A 168 0.67 -4.05 -24.44
C LYS A 168 2.04 -4.29 -25.07
N ASP A 169 3.09 -3.86 -24.38
CA ASP A 169 4.48 -3.97 -24.84
C ASP A 169 5.18 -5.25 -24.33
N GLY A 170 4.42 -6.16 -23.72
CA GLY A 170 4.91 -7.45 -23.21
C GLY A 170 4.83 -7.60 -21.68
N PRO A 171 5.41 -8.67 -21.14
CA PRO A 171 5.41 -8.93 -19.71
C PRO A 171 6.24 -7.88 -18.95
N ARG A 172 5.67 -7.31 -17.90
CA ARG A 172 6.31 -6.30 -17.05
C ARG A 172 5.92 -6.46 -15.59
N TRP A 173 6.76 -5.96 -14.69
CA TRP A 173 6.44 -5.85 -13.27
C TRP A 173 5.58 -4.61 -13.00
N LYS A 174 4.44 -4.82 -12.36
CA LYS A 174 3.63 -3.76 -11.74
C LYS A 174 3.84 -3.74 -10.23
N CYS A 175 3.83 -2.56 -9.64
CA CYS A 175 4.00 -2.45 -8.19
C CYS A 175 2.65 -2.23 -7.49
N ARG A 176 2.53 -2.80 -6.30
CA ARG A 176 1.38 -2.60 -5.41
C ARG A 176 1.86 -2.25 -4.01
N LEU A 177 1.16 -1.31 -3.38
CA LEU A 177 1.36 -0.96 -1.98
C LEU A 177 0.83 -2.10 -1.11
N GLY A 178 1.68 -2.60 -0.22
CA GLY A 178 1.34 -3.58 0.81
C GLY A 178 1.56 -3.00 2.21
N ASP A 179 1.25 -3.80 3.23
CA ASP A 179 1.49 -3.47 4.64
C ASP A 179 0.83 -2.16 5.11
N LEU A 180 -0.47 -2.26 5.39
CA LEU A 180 -1.24 -1.19 6.03
C LEU A 180 -1.33 -1.38 7.56
N GLY A 181 -0.40 -2.12 8.16
CA GLY A 181 -0.45 -2.49 9.58
C GLY A 181 -0.37 -1.30 10.54
N VAL A 182 0.32 -0.25 10.13
CA VAL A 182 0.41 1.03 10.86
C VAL A 182 -0.40 2.13 10.19
N SER A 183 -1.27 1.84 9.23
CA SER A 183 -2.07 2.86 8.55
C SER A 183 -3.25 3.33 9.42
N THR A 184 -3.77 4.53 9.14
CA THR A 184 -4.97 5.07 9.81
C THR A 184 -6.05 5.42 8.80
N ASP A 185 -7.31 5.25 9.22
CA ASP A 185 -8.51 5.70 8.52
C ASP A 185 -8.95 7.04 9.15
N LYS A 186 -8.58 8.16 8.52
CA LYS A 186 -8.87 9.51 9.03
C LYS A 186 -10.37 9.79 9.16
N ALA A 187 -11.23 9.05 8.46
CA ALA A 187 -12.68 9.19 8.62
C ALA A 187 -13.16 8.70 10.00
N ARG A 188 -12.36 7.90 10.71
CA ARG A 188 -12.71 7.29 12.01
C ARG A 188 -11.76 7.62 13.13
N ASP A 189 -10.53 7.99 12.80
CA ASP A 189 -9.50 8.33 13.76
C ASP A 189 -9.06 9.79 13.56
N THR A 190 -9.65 10.68 14.37
CA THR A 190 -9.25 12.08 14.46
C THR A 190 -8.02 12.27 15.36
N SER A 191 -7.54 11.21 16.02
CA SER A 191 -6.35 11.28 16.85
C SER A 191 -5.10 11.37 15.96
N ARG A 192 -4.35 12.46 16.10
CA ARG A 192 -3.00 12.57 15.54
C ARG A 192 -2.10 11.63 16.34
N THR A 193 -2.00 10.37 15.92
CA THR A 193 -1.03 9.43 16.49
C THR A 193 0.36 9.83 16.00
N VAL A 194 1.03 10.67 16.81
CA VAL A 194 2.45 11.03 16.68
C VAL A 194 3.27 9.75 16.89
N ASN A 195 4.38 9.57 16.16
CA ASN A 195 5.38 8.50 16.32
C ASN A 195 5.11 7.11 15.71
N GLN A 196 4.43 7.01 14.55
CA GLN A 196 4.36 5.75 13.78
C GLN A 196 4.96 5.89 12.38
N GLY A 197 5.91 5.02 12.02
CA GLY A 197 6.57 4.93 10.70
C GLY A 197 8.07 4.59 10.80
N THR A 198 8.69 4.14 9.71
CA THR A 198 10.15 3.93 9.67
C THR A 198 10.88 5.28 9.59
N SER A 199 11.71 5.61 10.60
CA SER A 199 12.31 6.96 10.79
C SER A 199 12.97 7.57 9.56
N LYS A 200 13.58 6.77 8.67
CA LYS A 200 14.27 7.27 7.47
C LYS A 200 13.34 7.76 6.35
N TYR A 201 12.04 7.42 6.41
CA TYR A 201 11.02 7.75 5.41
C TYR A 201 9.92 8.67 5.96
N MET A 202 10.12 9.17 7.18
CA MET A 202 9.16 9.99 7.88
C MET A 202 9.27 11.45 7.41
N ALA A 203 8.12 12.10 7.19
CA ALA A 203 8.08 13.51 6.84
C ALA A 203 8.52 14.37 8.06
N PRO A 204 9.21 15.51 7.85
CA PRO A 204 9.80 16.29 8.93
C PRO A 204 8.78 16.76 9.98
N GLU A 205 7.54 17.06 9.58
CA GLU A 205 6.45 17.44 10.50
C GLU A 205 6.00 16.32 11.44
N VAL A 206 6.40 15.07 11.18
CA VAL A 206 6.15 13.93 12.06
C VAL A 206 7.34 13.72 13.02
N MET A 207 8.54 14.22 12.68
CA MET A 207 9.75 14.16 13.51
C MET A 207 9.84 15.33 14.50
N ASP A 208 9.30 16.51 14.16
CA ASP A 208 9.54 17.75 14.90
C ASP A 208 8.70 17.92 16.20
N PHE A 209 8.08 16.83 16.69
CA PHE A 209 7.32 16.83 17.95
C PHE A 209 8.05 16.16 19.12
N ASP A 210 9.29 15.71 18.95
CA ASP A 210 10.11 15.04 19.97
C ASP A 210 10.65 15.97 21.09
N GLY A 211 10.11 17.19 21.28
CA GLY A 211 10.79 18.19 22.10
C GLY A 211 9.98 19.29 22.81
N VAL A 212 8.67 19.14 23.07
CA VAL A 212 7.98 20.10 23.95
C VAL A 212 7.05 19.40 24.94
N GLU A 213 7.59 19.02 26.09
CA GLU A 213 6.80 18.89 27.31
C GLU A 213 6.13 20.24 27.63
N THR A 214 4.84 20.15 27.92
CA THR A 214 4.01 21.07 28.70
C THR A 214 4.70 22.31 29.28
N GLY A 215 4.45 23.44 28.62
CA GLY A 215 4.61 24.77 29.19
C GLY A 215 3.95 25.77 28.26
N MET A 216 2.63 25.88 28.30
CA MET A 216 1.94 27.00 27.63
C MET A 216 2.36 28.29 28.34
N PRO A 217 3.00 29.27 27.68
CA PRO A 217 2.90 30.65 28.12
C PRO A 217 1.60 31.21 27.54
N GLU A 218 0.77 31.79 28.39
CA GLU A 218 -0.33 32.64 27.93
C GLU A 218 0.25 33.75 27.04
N LEU A 219 -0.04 33.69 25.73
CA LEU A 219 0.34 34.74 24.79
C LEU A 219 -0.66 35.88 24.92
N GLY A 220 -0.19 37.00 25.49
CA GLY A 220 -0.88 38.27 25.53
C GLY A 220 -1.11 38.87 24.13
N PRO A 221 -2.01 39.86 24.02
CA PRO A 221 -2.54 40.30 22.73
C PRO A 221 -1.64 41.35 22.11
N ASP A 222 -0.43 41.01 21.71
CA ASP A 222 0.39 41.86 20.84
C ASP A 222 1.62 41.09 20.35
N GLU A 223 1.56 40.54 19.13
CA GLU A 223 2.68 40.60 18.18
C GLU A 223 2.33 40.04 16.78
N LYS A 224 2.14 40.99 15.85
CA LYS A 224 2.65 41.00 14.47
C LYS A 224 2.35 39.79 13.55
N ARG A 225 1.19 39.92 12.89
CA ARG A 225 0.98 39.78 11.42
C ARG A 225 2.22 39.31 10.63
N CYS A 226 2.30 38.01 10.32
CA CYS A 226 3.11 37.52 9.22
C CYS A 226 2.28 37.67 7.92
N SER A 227 2.52 38.75 7.20
CA SER A 227 1.91 39.04 5.89
C SER A 227 2.59 38.19 4.81
N ILE A 228 1.90 37.16 4.35
CA ILE A 228 2.24 36.43 3.12
C ILE A 228 1.67 37.25 1.95
N PRO A 229 2.47 37.71 0.96
CA PRO A 229 1.92 38.41 -0.20
C PRO A 229 1.18 37.41 -1.09
N ALA A 230 -0.01 37.81 -1.56
CA ALA A 230 -0.82 37.02 -2.49
C ALA A 230 -0.13 36.86 -3.85
N PRO A 231 -0.27 35.71 -4.54
CA PRO A 231 0.30 35.52 -5.87
C PRO A 231 -0.42 36.39 -6.91
N ALA A 232 0.36 36.98 -7.83
CA ALA A 232 -0.14 37.83 -8.90
C ALA A 232 -1.03 37.05 -9.90
N PRO A 233 -2.07 37.67 -10.47
CA PRO A 233 -2.94 37.01 -11.45
C PRO A 233 -2.22 36.79 -12.79
N LEU A 234 -2.38 35.59 -13.34
CA LEU A 234 -1.91 35.20 -14.67
C LEU A 234 -2.60 36.05 -15.76
N THR A 235 -1.85 36.92 -16.42
CA THR A 235 -2.29 37.59 -17.65
C THR A 235 -2.25 36.60 -18.81
N THR A 236 -3.41 36.37 -19.43
CA THR A 236 -3.55 35.55 -20.64
C THR A 236 -3.15 36.37 -21.87
N GLU A 237 -1.91 36.20 -22.34
CA GLU A 237 -1.55 36.63 -23.70
C GLU A 237 -2.02 35.57 -24.70
N LYS A 238 -3.05 35.92 -25.47
CA LYS A 238 -3.46 35.18 -26.68
C LYS A 238 -2.48 35.51 -27.81
N SER A 239 -1.49 34.66 -28.05
CA SER A 239 -0.72 34.71 -29.31
C SER A 239 -1.55 34.13 -30.44
N LYS A 240 -1.98 35.03 -31.35
CA LYS A 240 -2.63 34.73 -32.63
C LYS A 240 -1.73 33.84 -33.49
N ILE A 241 -2.19 32.64 -33.84
CA ILE A 241 -1.67 31.89 -34.97
C ILE A 241 -2.57 32.23 -36.16
N THR A 242 -2.08 33.06 -37.07
CA THR A 242 -2.72 33.32 -38.36
C THR A 242 -2.39 32.18 -39.32
N HIS A 243 -3.40 31.39 -39.67
CA HIS A 243 -3.37 30.51 -40.84
C HIS A 243 -3.43 31.38 -42.11
N SER A 244 -2.39 31.31 -42.94
CA SER A 244 -2.45 31.78 -44.33
C SER A 244 -2.81 30.59 -45.23
N THR A 245 -4.05 30.59 -45.73
CA THR A 245 -4.51 29.69 -46.79
C THR A 245 -4.82 30.53 -48.02
N SER A 246 -4.08 30.30 -49.11
CA SER A 246 -4.44 30.66 -50.50
C SER A 246 -3.65 29.69 -51.40
N LEU A 247 -4.22 28.58 -51.84
CA LEU A 247 -5.01 28.37 -53.07
C LEU A 247 -4.32 28.84 -54.37
N VAL A 248 -3.89 27.82 -55.13
CA VAL A 248 -4.05 27.60 -56.59
C VAL A 248 -3.71 28.72 -57.56
N SER A 249 -2.63 28.51 -58.32
CA SER A 249 -2.62 28.38 -59.80
C SER A 249 -1.22 27.96 -60.26
#